data_AF-A0A7W3QS91-F1
#
_entry.id   AF-A0A7W3QS91-F1
#
_cell.length_a   1.000
_cell.length_b   1.000
_cell.length_c   1.000
_cell.angle_alpha   90.00
_cell.angle_beta   90.00
_cell.angle_gamma   90.00
#
_symmetry.space_group_name_H-M   'P 1'
#
loop_
_entity.id
_entity.type
_entity.pdbx_description
1 polymer ?
#
loop_
_entity_poly.entity_id
_entity_poly.type
_entity_poly.pdbx_seq_one_letter_code
_entity_poly.pdbx_strand_id
1 'polypeptide(L)'
;MSGHVAVSREGDGRFADRLHPEAPAPTRYARGVGFEPWERGNEHSERVTAQRRAGERAGVGGTPTFSVNGMRYEGSYDLAGLSGAVGPALERAAAGPGAALRDRCEPRREEDG
;
A
#
# COMPACT_ATOMS: atom_id res chain seq x y z
N MET A 1 -15.98 -32.14 -11.11
CA MET A 1 -15.32 -31.25 -12.08
C MET A 1 -14.53 -30.23 -11.28
N SER A 2 -13.23 -30.45 -11.13
CA SER A 2 -12.36 -29.62 -10.29
C SER A 2 -11.75 -28.52 -11.17
N GLY A 3 -12.24 -27.28 -11.01
CA GLY A 3 -11.72 -26.13 -11.74
C GLY A 3 -10.41 -25.65 -11.11
N HIS A 4 -9.29 -25.85 -11.80
CA HIS A 4 -8.05 -25.13 -11.51
C HIS A 4 -8.21 -23.68 -11.97
N VAL A 5 -8.24 -22.75 -11.02
CA VAL A 5 -8.05 -21.32 -11.32
C VAL A 5 -6.56 -21.10 -11.54
N ALA A 6 -6.16 -20.93 -12.80
CA ALA A 6 -4.83 -20.45 -13.14
C ALA A 6 -4.74 -18.98 -12.72
N VAL A 7 -4.02 -18.70 -11.64
CA VAL A 7 -3.60 -17.33 -11.32
C VAL A 7 -2.42 -17.01 -12.23
N SER A 8 -2.67 -16.21 -13.26
CA SER A 8 -1.64 -15.65 -14.13
C SER A 8 -0.58 -14.95 -13.29
N ARG A 9 0.66 -15.45 -13.38
CA ARG A 9 1.85 -14.76 -12.89
C ARG A 9 2.08 -13.54 -13.76
N GLU A 10 1.77 -12.37 -13.23
CA GLU A 10 2.42 -11.13 -13.65
C GLU A 10 2.63 -10.23 -12.42
N GLY A 11 3.40 -10.77 -11.47
CA GLY A 11 4.09 -9.92 -10.52
C GLY A 11 5.22 -9.23 -11.27
N ASP A 12 4.93 -8.08 -11.88
CA ASP A 12 5.97 -7.25 -12.49
C ASP A 12 6.97 -6.86 -11.40
N GLY A 13 8.25 -7.20 -11.59
CA GLY A 13 9.35 -7.09 -10.62
C GLY A 13 9.73 -5.65 -10.23
N ARG A 14 8.77 -4.73 -10.17
CA ARG A 14 8.90 -3.27 -10.09
C ARG A 14 9.52 -2.74 -8.79
N PHE A 15 9.74 -3.60 -7.80
CA PHE A 15 10.46 -3.27 -6.55
C PHE A 15 11.75 -4.10 -6.37
N ALA A 16 12.06 -5.01 -7.30
CA ALA A 16 13.23 -5.89 -7.24
C ALA A 16 14.50 -5.25 -7.82
N ASP A 17 14.44 -3.99 -8.24
CA ASP A 17 15.62 -3.27 -8.69
C ASP A 17 16.46 -2.91 -7.46
N ARG A 18 17.44 -3.78 -7.16
CA ARG A 18 18.50 -3.48 -6.21
C ARG A 18 19.28 -2.31 -6.79
N LEU A 19 18.95 -1.10 -6.32
CA LEU A 19 19.52 0.19 -6.69
C LEU A 19 21.00 0.07 -7.11
N HIS A 20 21.27 0.02 -8.42
CA HIS A 20 22.61 0.13 -8.96
C HIS A 20 22.95 1.61 -9.20
N PRO A 21 24.16 2.07 -8.83
CA PRO A 21 24.55 3.46 -8.97
C PRO A 21 25.03 3.72 -10.40
N GLU A 22 24.29 4.54 -11.16
CA GLU A 22 24.77 5.50 -12.16
C GLU A 22 23.49 6.21 -12.70
N ALA A 23 23.39 7.53 -12.46
CA ALA A 23 22.16 8.33 -12.21
C ALA A 23 21.45 7.92 -10.90
N PRO A 24 20.84 8.85 -10.12
CA PRO A 24 20.00 8.42 -9.01
C PRO A 24 18.89 7.55 -9.61
N ALA A 25 18.91 6.25 -9.31
CA ALA A 25 18.02 5.23 -9.87
C ALA A 25 16.55 5.67 -9.97
N PRO A 26 15.99 6.48 -9.05
CA PRO A 26 14.64 7.02 -9.19
C PRO A 26 14.42 7.86 -10.46
N THR A 27 15.40 8.65 -10.90
CA THR A 27 15.28 9.49 -12.10
C THR A 27 15.19 8.65 -13.37
N ARG A 28 16.06 7.65 -13.48
CA ARG A 28 16.08 6.74 -14.63
C ARG A 28 14.77 5.93 -14.69
N TYR A 29 14.33 5.40 -13.55
CA TYR A 29 13.07 4.67 -13.47
C TYR A 29 11.87 5.54 -13.86
N ALA A 30 11.79 6.75 -13.30
CA ALA A 30 10.67 7.63 -13.54
C ALA A 30 10.55 8.04 -15.03
N ARG A 31 11.68 8.36 -15.67
CA ARG A 31 11.72 8.60 -17.12
C ARG A 31 11.31 7.39 -17.93
N GLY A 32 11.71 6.19 -17.50
CA GLY A 32 11.28 4.94 -18.12
C GLY A 32 9.77 4.74 -18.13
N VAL A 33 9.05 5.34 -17.17
CA VAL A 33 7.57 5.34 -17.13
C VAL A 33 6.95 6.65 -17.65
N GLY A 34 7.72 7.50 -18.32
CA GLY A 34 7.24 8.76 -18.91
C GLY A 34 6.97 9.87 -17.89
N PHE A 35 7.56 9.80 -16.70
CA PHE A 35 7.46 10.80 -15.65
C PHE A 35 8.78 11.57 -15.53
N GLU A 36 8.75 12.90 -15.65
CA GLU A 36 9.90 13.74 -15.31
C GLU A 36 9.87 14.04 -13.80
N PRO A 37 10.82 13.51 -13.02
CA PRO A 37 10.84 13.72 -11.59
C PRO A 37 11.45 15.09 -11.26
N TRP A 38 11.13 15.57 -10.05
CA TRP A 38 11.68 16.80 -9.45
C TRP A 38 11.17 18.13 -10.02
N GLU A 39 10.33 18.14 -11.06
CA GLU A 39 9.59 19.36 -11.48
C GLU A 39 8.59 19.81 -10.39
N ARG A 40 8.08 18.84 -9.65
CA ARG A 40 7.29 19.01 -8.44
C ARG A 40 8.24 19.00 -7.25
N GLY A 41 8.47 20.15 -6.63
CA GLY A 41 9.40 20.32 -5.51
C GLY A 41 8.96 19.61 -4.21
N ASN A 42 9.02 20.29 -3.07
CA ASN A 42 8.66 19.72 -1.77
C ASN A 42 7.13 19.67 -1.49
N GLU A 43 6.30 19.73 -2.54
CA GLU A 43 4.83 19.79 -2.45
C GLU A 43 4.19 18.60 -1.69
N HIS A 44 4.96 17.53 -1.46
CA HIS A 44 4.50 16.34 -0.75
C HIS A 44 5.17 16.13 0.60
N SER A 45 6.07 17.01 1.03
CA SER A 45 6.83 16.85 2.27
C SER A 45 5.93 16.80 3.51
N GLU A 46 4.86 17.60 3.53
CA GLU A 46 3.87 17.56 4.61
C GLU A 46 3.13 16.22 4.65
N ARG A 47 2.69 15.73 3.50
CA ARG A 47 2.03 14.43 3.37
C ARG A 47 2.94 13.28 3.81
N VAL A 48 4.22 13.30 3.40
CA VAL A 48 5.22 12.31 3.82
C VAL A 48 5.42 12.36 5.33
N THR A 49 5.49 13.56 5.91
CA THR A 49 5.63 13.76 7.36
C THR A 49 4.40 13.25 8.11
N ALA A 50 3.20 13.53 7.62
CA ALA A 50 1.95 13.04 8.19
C ALA A 50 1.88 11.51 8.16
N GLN A 51 2.28 10.90 7.04
CA GLN A 51 2.35 9.43 6.89
C GLN A 51 3.36 8.81 7.87
N ARG A 52 4.56 9.38 7.99
CA ARG A 52 5.56 8.92 8.97
C ARG A 52 5.00 8.94 10.39
N ARG A 53 4.42 10.07 10.82
CA ARG A 53 3.82 10.21 12.16
C ARG A 53 2.66 9.23 12.38
N ALA A 54 1.85 8.98 11.35
CA ALA A 54 0.77 7.99 11.42
C ALA A 54 1.32 6.58 11.61
N GLY A 55 2.40 6.22 10.90
CA GLY A 55 3.10 4.94 11.08
C GLY A 55 3.67 4.80 12.50
N GLU A 56 4.36 5.82 13.01
CA GLU A 56 4.90 5.82 14.38
C GLU A 56 3.80 5.58 15.43
N ARG A 57 2.67 6.30 15.32
CA ARG A 57 1.52 6.11 16.22
C ARG A 57 0.89 4.71 16.11
N ALA A 58 0.94 4.11 14.93
CA ALA A 58 0.48 2.75 14.69
C ALA A 58 1.51 1.68 15.09
N GLY A 59 2.64 2.05 15.71
CA GLY A 59 3.68 1.12 16.15
C GLY A 59 4.56 0.59 15.01
N VAL A 60 4.60 1.27 13.87
CA VAL A 60 5.46 0.88 12.74
C VAL A 60 6.90 1.29 13.03
N GLY A 61 7.76 0.30 13.34
CA GLY A 61 9.20 0.51 13.53
C GLY A 61 10.03 0.48 12.23
N GLY A 62 9.43 0.07 11.11
CA GLY A 62 10.12 -0.03 9.83
C GLY A 62 9.21 -0.56 8.72
N THR A 63 9.68 -0.40 7.48
CA THR A 63 9.02 -0.93 6.28
C THR A 63 9.80 -2.11 5.73
N PRO A 64 9.14 -3.15 5.16
CA PRO A 64 7.70 -3.29 5.00
C PRO A 64 6.98 -3.67 6.30
N THR A 65 5.81 -3.07 6.50
CA THR A 65 4.82 -3.42 7.53
C THR A 65 3.46 -3.35 6.86
N PHE A 66 2.62 -4.36 7.05
CA PHE A 66 1.25 -4.38 6.55
C PHE A 66 0.26 -4.41 7.71
N SER A 67 -0.88 -3.76 7.53
CA SER A 67 -2.00 -3.82 8.45
C SER A 67 -3.27 -4.08 7.66
N VAL A 68 -4.16 -4.93 8.18
CA VAL A 68 -5.46 -5.25 7.59
C VAL A 68 -6.53 -4.86 8.59
N ASN A 69 -7.39 -3.90 8.22
CA ASN A 69 -8.46 -3.35 9.08
C ASN A 69 -7.95 -2.88 10.46
N GLY A 70 -6.80 -2.20 10.48
CA GLY A 70 -6.20 -1.66 11.71
C GLY A 70 -5.41 -2.67 12.55
N MET A 71 -5.40 -3.96 12.19
CA MET A 71 -4.59 -4.98 12.84
C MET A 71 -3.31 -5.24 12.05
N ARG A 72 -2.17 -5.33 12.76
CA ARG A 72 -0.88 -5.65 12.14
C ARG A 72 -0.91 -7.06 11.55
N TYR A 73 -0.39 -7.20 10.34
CA TYR A 73 -0.19 -8.49 9.69
C TYR A 73 1.22 -9.01 9.98
N GLU A 74 1.30 -10.24 10.50
CA GLU A 74 2.56 -10.89 10.91
C GLU A 74 2.85 -12.17 10.10
N GLY A 75 2.05 -12.45 9.06
CA GLY A 75 2.24 -13.63 8.22
C GLY A 75 3.24 -13.42 7.07
N SER A 76 3.26 -14.37 6.13
CA SER A 76 4.14 -14.32 4.96
C SER A 76 3.85 -13.14 4.03
N TYR A 77 4.90 -12.50 3.53
CA TYR A 77 4.79 -11.38 2.58
C TYR A 77 4.62 -11.83 1.12
N ASP A 78 4.42 -13.12 0.88
CA ASP A 78 4.01 -13.61 -0.42
C ASP A 78 2.51 -13.31 -0.69
N LEU A 79 2.15 -13.34 -1.97
CA LEU A 79 0.78 -13.03 -2.40
C LEU A 79 -0.27 -13.94 -1.74
N ALA A 80 0.04 -15.22 -1.50
CA ALA A 80 -0.90 -16.14 -0.90
C ALA A 80 -1.11 -15.82 0.59
N GLY A 81 -0.04 -15.52 1.32
CA GLY A 81 -0.08 -15.09 2.71
C GLY A 81 -0.89 -13.81 2.90
N LEU A 82 -0.60 -12.77 2.11
CA LEU A 82 -1.30 -11.49 2.18
C LEU A 82 -2.78 -11.63 1.77
N SER A 83 -3.07 -12.33 0.68
CA SER A 83 -4.45 -12.53 0.21
C SER A 83 -5.27 -13.35 1.20
N GLY A 84 -4.67 -14.38 1.80
CA GLY A 84 -5.30 -15.22 2.83
C GLY A 84 -5.69 -14.46 4.09
N ALA A 85 -5.02 -13.34 4.39
CA ALA A 85 -5.33 -12.50 5.55
C ALA A 85 -6.62 -11.68 5.39
N VAL A 86 -7.04 -11.42 4.15
CA VAL A 86 -8.18 -10.53 3.84
C VAL A 86 -9.51 -11.19 4.18
N GLY A 87 -9.70 -12.47 3.86
CA GLY A 87 -10.95 -13.20 4.13
C GLY A 87 -11.37 -13.16 5.61
N PRO A 88 -10.52 -13.63 6.54
CA PRO A 88 -10.80 -13.55 7.97
C PRO A 88 -10.99 -12.12 8.47
N ALA A 89 -10.33 -11.13 7.85
CA ALA A 89 -10.51 -9.73 8.22
C ALA A 89 -11.89 -9.18 7.82
N LEU A 90 -12.44 -9.63 6.69
CA LEU A 90 -13.80 -9.31 6.25
C LEU A 90 -14.85 -9.97 7.17
N GLU A 91 -14.64 -11.24 7.54
CA GLU A 91 -15.53 -11.95 8.47
C GLU A 91 -15.58 -11.25 9.84
N ARG A 92 -14.41 -10.87 10.39
CA ARG A 92 -14.35 -10.09 11.64
C ARG A 92 -15.03 -8.73 11.51
N ALA A 93 -14.86 -8.04 10.38
CA ALA A 93 -15.51 -6.75 10.14
C ALA A 93 -17.04 -6.88 10.06
N ALA A 94 -17.56 -7.99 9.54
CA ALA A 94 -18.99 -8.28 9.50
C ALA A 94 -19.56 -8.69 10.87
N ALA A 95 -18.74 -9.32 11.72
CA ALA A 95 -19.16 -9.83 13.03
C ALA A 95 -19.09 -8.80 14.19
N GLY A 96 -18.29 -7.73 14.04
CA GLY A 96 -18.21 -6.66 15.05
C GLY A 96 -19.30 -5.58 14.88
N PRO A 97 -19.45 -4.64 15.83
CA PRO A 97 -20.36 -3.49 15.71
C PRO A 97 -19.94 -2.47 14.62
N GLY A 98 -19.09 -2.87 13.66
CA GLY A 98 -18.50 -2.07 12.59
C GLY A 98 -19.28 -2.04 11.27
N ALA A 99 -20.51 -2.55 11.20
CA ALA A 99 -21.39 -2.30 10.06
C ALA A 99 -21.59 -0.79 9.79
N ALA A 100 -21.37 0.06 10.80
CA ALA A 100 -21.40 1.52 10.73
C ALA A 100 -20.05 2.21 10.39
N LEU A 101 -18.92 1.49 10.23
CA LEU A 101 -17.63 2.12 9.82
C LEU A 101 -17.63 2.55 8.35
N ARG A 102 -18.68 2.21 7.60
CA ARG A 102 -18.93 2.72 6.25
C ARG A 102 -19.15 4.25 6.24
N ASP A 103 -19.50 4.82 7.39
CA ASP A 103 -19.83 6.24 7.58
C ASP A 103 -18.62 7.14 7.87
N ARG A 104 -17.42 6.56 8.09
CA ARG A 104 -16.17 7.35 8.26
C ARG A 104 -15.27 7.34 7.03
N CYS A 105 -15.72 6.70 5.94
CA CYS A 105 -15.13 6.90 4.63
C CYS A 105 -15.86 8.09 4.00
N GLU A 106 -15.60 9.29 4.51
CA GLU A 106 -15.91 10.50 3.75
C GLU A 106 -15.16 10.39 2.42
N PRO A 107 -15.84 10.36 1.26
CA PRO A 107 -15.14 10.65 0.02
C PRO A 107 -14.50 12.02 0.19
N ARG A 108 -13.25 12.18 -0.28
CA ARG A 108 -12.62 13.49 -0.41
C ARG A 108 -13.64 14.40 -1.10
N ARG A 109 -14.25 15.34 -0.37
CA ARG A 109 -15.01 16.42 -1.00
C ARG A 109 -14.04 17.12 -1.94
N GLU A 110 -14.33 17.05 -3.23
CA GLU A 110 -13.90 18.09 -4.17
C GLU A 110 -14.50 19.38 -3.61
N GLU A 111 -13.63 20.25 -3.10
CA GLU A 111 -14.02 21.60 -2.75
C GLU A 111 -13.99 22.40 -4.05
N ASP A 112 -15.19 22.72 -4.54
CA ASP A 112 -15.42 23.75 -5.56
C ASP A 112 -14.84 25.08 -5.07
N GLY A 113 -14.02 25.70 -5.92
CA GLY A 113 -13.43 27.02 -5.75
C GLY A 113 -12.51 27.37 -6.90
#